data_AF-A0A7X0Y471-F1
#
_entry.id   AF-A0A7X0Y471-F1
#
_cell.length_a   1.000
_cell.length_b   1.000
_cell.length_c   1.000
_cell.angle_alpha   90.00
_cell.angle_beta   90.00
_cell.angle_gamma   90.00
#
_symmetry.space_group_name_H-M   'P 1'
#
loop_
_entity.id
_entity.type
_entity.pdbx_description
1 polymer ?
#
loop_
_entity_poly.entity_id
_entity_poly.type
_entity_poly.pdbx_seq_one_letter_code
_entity_poly.pdbx_strand_id
1 'polypeptide(L)'
;MRKKALKKFVIAFALGSALLSIPLVTAYASVSQNVNFTFNYNVVSGAKNNKYHKLNKGYVNLKLAVSGQGKSTEKIDVSLFKERWGPDDYYGVRSFTQGKGGASVTTTHQYYVGSSSSDFYIKAEKISTNYTTKGVGTIKNK
;
A
#
# COMPACT_ATOMS: atom_id res chain seq x y z
N MET A 1 41.68 -30.88 32.72
CA MET A 1 41.21 -29.98 31.62
C MET A 1 39.71 -30.01 31.34
N ARG A 2 38.88 -30.90 31.93
CA ARG A 2 37.44 -31.04 31.59
C ARG A 2 36.47 -29.98 32.15
N LYS A 3 36.83 -29.28 33.24
CA LYS A 3 35.93 -28.31 33.91
C LYS A 3 35.76 -26.96 33.18
N LYS A 4 36.72 -26.56 32.33
CA LYS A 4 36.66 -25.29 31.56
C LYS A 4 35.77 -25.39 30.31
N ALA A 5 35.61 -26.59 29.74
CA ALA A 5 34.76 -26.83 28.57
C ALA A 5 33.27 -26.74 28.92
N LEU A 6 32.87 -27.28 30.07
CA LEU A 6 31.47 -27.24 30.53
C LEU A 6 30.98 -25.80 30.78
N LYS A 7 31.82 -24.95 31.38
CA LYS A 7 31.50 -23.52 31.61
C LYS A 7 31.31 -22.73 30.31
N LYS A 8 32.09 -23.04 29.27
CA LYS A 8 31.93 -22.41 27.94
C LYS A 8 30.62 -22.81 27.26
N PHE A 9 30.18 -24.05 27.46
CA PHE A 9 28.93 -24.55 26.88
C PHE A 9 27.69 -23.93 27.53
N VAL A 10 27.69 -23.76 28.86
CA VAL A 10 26.57 -23.14 29.60
C VAL A 10 26.43 -21.65 29.26
N ILE A 11 27.53 -20.92 29.09
CA ILE A 11 27.50 -19.50 28.69
C ILE A 11 26.97 -19.35 27.24
N ALA A 12 27.37 -20.24 26.32
CA ALA A 12 26.87 -20.23 24.95
C ALA A 12 25.36 -20.55 24.87
N PHE A 13 24.86 -21.46 25.73
CA PHE A 13 23.45 -21.79 25.79
C PHE A 13 22.59 -20.65 26.38
N ALA A 14 23.08 -19.94 27.40
CA ALA A 14 22.40 -18.80 28.00
C ALA A 14 22.32 -17.56 27.05
N LEU A 15 23.36 -17.34 26.24
CA LEU A 15 23.36 -16.31 25.18
C LEU A 15 22.41 -16.68 24.03
N GLY A 16 22.33 -17.98 23.68
CA GLY A 16 21.40 -18.48 22.67
C GLY A 16 19.93 -18.32 23.06
N SER A 17 19.59 -18.55 24.34
CA SER A 17 18.22 -18.39 24.85
C SER A 17 17.80 -16.93 25.02
N ALA A 18 18.74 -16.02 25.32
CA ALA A 18 18.45 -14.59 25.45
C ALA A 18 18.13 -13.91 24.10
N LEU A 19 18.68 -14.44 22.99
CA LEU A 19 18.36 -13.97 21.63
C LEU A 19 16.97 -14.40 21.14
N LEU A 20 16.40 -15.47 21.70
CA LEU A 20 15.04 -15.92 21.40
C LEU A 20 13.96 -15.18 22.19
N SER A 21 14.35 -14.44 23.23
CA SER A 21 13.45 -13.63 24.07
C SER A 21 13.51 -12.13 23.76
N ILE A 22 14.36 -11.70 22.83
CA ILE A 22 14.21 -10.36 22.26
C ILE A 22 12.86 -10.40 21.55
N PRO A 23 11.85 -9.63 21.98
CA PRO A 23 10.68 -9.48 21.14
C PRO A 23 11.25 -9.04 19.81
N LEU A 24 11.03 -9.79 18.73
CA LEU A 24 11.14 -9.23 17.40
C LEU A 24 10.14 -8.07 17.42
N VAL A 25 10.59 -6.92 17.88
CA VAL A 25 10.18 -5.62 17.40
C VAL A 25 10.66 -5.67 15.97
N THR A 26 9.93 -6.44 15.14
CA THR A 26 9.79 -6.15 13.74
C THR A 26 9.36 -4.71 13.76
N ALA A 27 10.34 -3.83 13.64
CA ALA A 27 10.14 -2.51 13.11
C ALA A 27 9.43 -2.78 11.80
N TYR A 28 8.10 -2.73 11.83
CA TYR A 28 7.28 -2.61 10.65
C TYR A 28 7.61 -1.23 10.11
N ALA A 29 8.82 -1.09 9.54
CA ALA A 29 9.08 -0.06 8.58
C ALA A 29 7.93 -0.21 7.58
N SER A 30 7.05 0.79 7.56
CA SER A 30 5.88 0.81 6.71
C SER A 30 6.35 0.57 5.27
N VAL A 31 6.22 -0.68 4.80
CA VAL A 31 6.75 -1.07 3.50
C VAL A 31 5.91 -0.36 2.48
N SER A 32 6.56 0.50 1.70
CA SER A 32 5.92 1.20 0.60
C SER A 32 5.50 0.19 -0.46
N GLN A 33 4.20 0.08 -0.69
CA GLN A 33 3.62 -0.89 -1.62
C GLN A 33 3.25 -0.20 -2.93
N ASN A 34 3.58 -0.83 -4.06
CA ASN A 34 3.32 -0.26 -5.38
C ASN A 34 1.83 -0.25 -5.70
N VAL A 35 1.36 0.86 -6.25
CA VAL A 35 0.02 1.02 -6.81
C VAL A 35 0.17 1.40 -8.27
N ASN A 36 -0.37 0.58 -9.17
CA ASN A 36 -0.38 0.86 -10.59
C ASN A 36 -1.73 0.49 -11.21
N PHE A 37 -2.24 1.37 -12.06
CA PHE A 37 -3.43 1.11 -12.85
C PHE A 37 -3.31 1.78 -14.22
N THR A 38 -3.95 1.17 -15.20
CA THR A 38 -4.13 1.74 -16.54
C THR A 38 -5.58 1.52 -16.92
N PHE A 39 -6.25 2.59 -17.30
CA PHE A 39 -7.65 2.56 -17.62
C PHE A 39 -7.87 2.07 -19.05
N ASN A 40 -8.22 0.79 -19.20
CA ASN A 40 -8.80 0.26 -20.44
C ASN A 40 -10.29 0.63 -20.55
N TYR A 41 -10.98 0.75 -19.41
CA TYR A 41 -12.36 1.21 -19.26
C TYR A 41 -12.42 2.33 -18.20
N ASN A 42 -13.61 2.75 -17.77
CA ASN A 42 -13.76 3.85 -16.81
C ASN A 42 -13.42 3.48 -15.36
N VAL A 43 -13.27 2.19 -15.04
CA VAL A 43 -13.05 1.69 -13.68
C VAL A 43 -11.94 0.64 -13.66
N VAL A 44 -11.05 0.73 -12.68
CA VAL A 44 -10.04 -0.29 -12.37
C VAL A 44 -10.14 -0.63 -10.88
N SER A 45 -10.29 -1.91 -10.54
CA SER A 45 -10.37 -2.37 -9.15
C SER A 45 -9.20 -3.31 -8.86
N GLY A 46 -8.52 -3.07 -7.73
CA GLY A 46 -7.47 -3.95 -7.21
C GLY A 46 -7.99 -5.33 -6.85
N ALA A 47 -9.16 -5.43 -6.19
CA ALA A 47 -9.78 -6.71 -5.83
C ALA A 47 -10.02 -7.60 -7.06
N LYS A 48 -10.61 -7.04 -8.13
CA LYS A 48 -10.82 -7.77 -9.40
C LYS A 48 -9.52 -8.27 -10.06
N ASN A 49 -8.39 -7.65 -9.73
CA ASN A 49 -7.08 -7.96 -10.29
C ASN A 49 -6.14 -8.63 -9.26
N ASN A 50 -6.66 -9.07 -8.12
CA ASN A 50 -5.88 -9.65 -7.01
C ASN A 50 -4.71 -8.76 -6.56
N LYS A 51 -4.95 -7.45 -6.46
CA LYS A 51 -4.00 -6.42 -6.01
C LYS A 51 -4.45 -5.87 -4.66
N TYR A 52 -3.89 -6.43 -3.61
CA TYR A 52 -4.15 -6.02 -2.23
C TYR A 52 -2.91 -5.42 -1.55
N HIS A 53 -3.15 -4.69 -0.46
CA HIS A 53 -2.16 -3.93 0.27
C HIS A 53 -2.27 -4.20 1.78
N LYS A 54 -1.14 -4.53 2.40
CA LYS A 54 -1.04 -4.67 3.85
C LYS A 54 -0.92 -3.31 4.51
N LEU A 55 -1.96 -2.89 5.21
CA LEU A 55 -2.01 -1.60 5.91
C LEU A 55 -2.31 -1.82 7.39
N ASN A 56 -1.69 -1.00 8.23
CA ASN A 56 -1.99 -0.95 9.67
C ASN A 56 -3.02 0.13 9.99
N LYS A 57 -3.71 0.00 11.14
CA LYS A 57 -4.57 1.06 11.68
C LYS A 57 -3.84 2.42 11.72
N GLY A 58 -4.51 3.48 11.25
CA GLY A 58 -4.01 4.85 11.29
C GLY A 58 -4.03 5.54 9.92
N TYR A 59 -3.23 6.58 9.78
CA TYR A 59 -3.12 7.33 8.52
C TYR A 59 -2.24 6.60 7.51
N VAL A 60 -2.72 6.55 6.28
CA VAL A 60 -2.05 5.93 5.13
C VAL A 60 -1.92 6.97 4.03
N ASN A 61 -0.71 7.14 3.52
CA ASN A 61 -0.43 8.01 2.39
C ASN A 61 -0.51 7.22 1.08
N LEU A 62 -1.32 7.69 0.15
CA LEU A 62 -1.33 7.26 -1.24
C LEU A 62 -0.71 8.37 -2.10
N LYS A 63 0.49 8.11 -2.62
CA LYS A 63 1.18 8.97 -3.58
C LYS A 63 0.98 8.39 -4.98
N LEU A 64 0.42 9.16 -5.91
CA LEU A 64 0.25 8.73 -7.31
C LEU A 64 0.77 9.80 -8.25
N ALA A 65 1.53 9.37 -9.24
CA ALA A 65 1.84 10.08 -10.47
C ALA A 65 0.84 9.64 -11.54
N VAL A 66 0.04 10.59 -12.03
CA VAL A 66 -1.07 10.31 -12.95
C VAL A 66 -0.82 11.02 -14.28
N SER A 67 -0.84 10.25 -15.38
CA SER A 67 -0.68 10.76 -16.75
C SER A 67 -1.85 10.38 -17.64
N GLY A 68 -2.19 11.28 -18.56
CA GLY A 68 -3.14 11.03 -19.64
C GLY A 68 -2.56 11.42 -21.00
N GLN A 69 -2.86 10.65 -22.04
CA GLN A 69 -2.43 10.98 -23.42
C GLN A 69 -3.21 12.14 -24.05
N GLY A 70 -4.34 12.52 -23.44
CA GLY A 70 -5.19 13.60 -23.93
C GLY A 70 -4.60 15.00 -23.76
N LYS A 71 -5.17 15.96 -24.50
CA LYS A 71 -4.79 17.38 -24.40
C LYS A 71 -5.40 18.09 -23.19
N SER A 72 -6.37 17.47 -22.51
CA SER A 72 -7.07 17.99 -21.33
C SER A 72 -6.61 17.31 -20.04
N THR A 73 -6.72 18.04 -18.94
CA THR A 73 -6.65 17.47 -17.59
C THR A 73 -8.02 16.89 -17.22
N GLU A 74 -8.00 15.78 -16.50
CA GLU A 74 -9.17 15.06 -16.03
C GLU A 74 -8.94 14.63 -14.59
N LYS A 75 -10.04 14.48 -13.86
CA LYS A 75 -10.02 13.97 -12.48
C LYS A 75 -10.23 12.47 -12.49
N ILE A 76 -9.48 11.80 -11.63
CA ILE A 76 -9.58 10.38 -11.35
C ILE A 76 -9.91 10.25 -9.88
N ASP A 77 -11.04 9.64 -9.59
CA ASP A 77 -11.45 9.35 -8.23
C ASP A 77 -10.87 8.02 -7.81
N VAL A 78 -10.10 8.04 -6.72
CA VAL A 78 -9.45 6.86 -6.18
C VAL A 78 -10.01 6.61 -4.80
N SER A 79 -10.57 5.42 -4.60
CA SER A 79 -11.20 4.99 -3.36
C SER A 79 -10.39 3.87 -2.72
N LEU A 80 -10.35 3.86 -1.40
CA LEU A 80 -9.72 2.78 -0.62
C LEU A 80 -10.82 1.90 0.00
N PHE A 81 -10.71 0.60 -0.22
CA PHE A 81 -11.59 -0.41 0.35
C PHE A 81 -10.79 -1.45 1.13
N LYS A 82 -11.43 -2.15 2.06
CA LYS A 82 -10.94 -3.40 2.65
C LYS A 82 -11.95 -4.49 2.36
N GLU A 83 -11.47 -5.55 1.73
CA GLU A 83 -12.28 -6.72 1.42
C GLU A 83 -12.72 -7.43 2.71
N ARG A 84 -13.96 -7.92 2.73
CA ARG A 84 -14.48 -8.79 3.78
C ARG A 84 -15.59 -9.66 3.25
N TRP A 85 -16.01 -10.64 4.04
CA TRP A 85 -17.22 -11.40 3.72
C TRP A 85 -18.45 -10.48 3.81
N GLY A 86 -19.09 -10.23 2.66
CA GLY A 86 -20.19 -9.27 2.53
C GLY A 86 -19.77 -7.94 1.88
N PRO A 87 -20.44 -6.81 2.16
CA PRO A 87 -20.11 -5.52 1.57
C PRO A 87 -18.78 -4.99 2.11
N ASP A 88 -17.85 -4.62 1.24
CA ASP A 88 -16.53 -4.12 1.63
C ASP A 88 -16.56 -2.87 2.52
N ASP A 89 -15.55 -2.73 3.39
CA ASP A 89 -15.38 -1.50 4.19
C ASP A 89 -14.80 -0.39 3.30
N TYR A 90 -15.47 0.77 3.26
CA TYR A 90 -15.06 1.93 2.49
C TYR A 90 -14.36 2.98 3.36
N TYR A 91 -13.20 3.46 2.92
CA TYR A 91 -12.35 4.41 3.67
C TYR A 91 -12.26 5.81 3.03
N GLY A 92 -13.11 6.09 2.05
CA GLY A 92 -13.19 7.39 1.38
C GLY A 92 -12.61 7.40 -0.03
N VAL A 93 -12.81 8.53 -0.70
CA VAL A 93 -12.39 8.82 -2.07
C VAL A 93 -11.47 10.04 -2.10
N ARG A 94 -10.49 10.04 -2.99
CA ARG A 94 -9.56 11.14 -3.26
C ARG A 94 -9.44 11.35 -4.75
N SER A 95 -9.62 12.60 -5.18
CA SER A 95 -9.51 12.96 -6.59
C SER A 95 -8.07 13.32 -6.93
N PHE A 96 -7.51 12.65 -7.93
CA PHE A 96 -6.20 12.96 -8.52
C PHE A 96 -6.41 13.61 -9.88
N THR A 97 -5.63 14.63 -10.20
CA THR A 97 -5.67 15.27 -11.52
C THR A 97 -4.60 14.64 -12.40
N GLN A 98 -4.97 14.15 -13.59
CA GLN A 98 -3.99 13.67 -14.57
C GLN A 98 -3.22 14.82 -15.22
N GLY A 99 -1.97 14.57 -15.60
CA GLY A 99 -1.23 15.45 -16.50
C GLY A 99 -1.70 15.33 -17.96
N LYS A 100 -1.43 16.38 -18.75
CA LYS A 100 -1.78 16.48 -20.17
C LYS A 100 -0.63 16.03 -21.09
N GLY A 101 -0.96 15.49 -22.26
CA GLY A 101 0.00 15.18 -23.32
C GLY A 101 1.09 14.18 -22.91
N GLY A 102 0.77 13.22 -22.04
CA GLY A 102 1.71 12.24 -21.51
C GLY A 102 2.50 12.69 -20.28
N ALA A 103 2.42 13.97 -19.89
CA ALA A 103 3.00 14.43 -18.64
C ALA A 103 2.29 13.78 -17.44
N SER A 104 3.02 13.61 -16.33
CA SER A 104 2.48 13.08 -15.07
C SER A 104 2.35 14.19 -14.04
N VAL A 105 1.24 14.22 -13.30
CA VAL A 105 1.08 15.05 -12.10
C VAL A 105 1.15 14.14 -10.89
N THR A 106 2.04 14.45 -9.96
CA THR A 106 2.20 13.68 -8.73
C THR A 106 1.50 14.35 -7.57
N THR A 107 0.62 13.62 -6.89
CA THR A 107 -0.10 14.11 -5.71
C THR A 107 -0.08 13.05 -4.63
N THR A 108 -0.14 13.47 -3.36
CA THR A 108 -0.26 12.57 -2.21
C THR A 108 -1.52 12.90 -1.44
N HIS A 109 -2.33 11.88 -1.16
CA HIS A 109 -3.52 12.00 -0.34
C HIS A 109 -3.50 11.00 0.81
N GLN A 110 -4.29 11.29 1.85
CA GLN A 110 -4.35 10.48 3.06
C GLN A 110 -5.70 9.79 3.22
N TYR A 111 -5.65 8.55 3.67
CA TYR A 111 -6.80 7.80 4.19
C TYR A 111 -6.57 7.48 5.66
N TYR A 112 -7.65 7.42 6.43
CA TYR A 112 -7.60 6.89 7.80
C TYR A 112 -8.22 5.51 7.80
N VAL A 113 -7.44 4.47 8.14
CA VAL A 113 -7.94 3.09 8.24
C VAL A 113 -8.12 2.68 9.69
N GLY A 114 -9.28 2.09 9.99
CA GLY A 114 -9.68 1.75 11.37
C GLY A 114 -9.10 0.44 11.90
N SER A 115 -8.54 -0.40 11.03
CA SER A 115 -8.05 -1.74 11.36
C SER A 115 -6.81 -2.09 10.53
N SER A 116 -5.97 -2.99 11.05
CA SER A 116 -4.87 -3.59 10.28
C SER A 116 -5.35 -4.81 9.50
N SER A 117 -4.95 -4.97 8.24
CA SER A 117 -5.30 -6.12 7.38
C SER A 117 -4.39 -6.15 6.14
N SER A 118 -4.32 -7.30 5.46
CA SER A 118 -3.68 -7.50 4.15
C SER A 118 -4.59 -7.21 2.96
N ASP A 119 -5.87 -6.95 3.20
CA ASP A 119 -6.94 -7.12 2.21
C ASP A 119 -7.47 -5.76 1.73
N PHE A 120 -6.66 -4.71 1.89
CA PHE A 120 -6.99 -3.40 1.36
C PHE A 120 -6.73 -3.34 -0.13
N TYR A 121 -7.62 -2.76 -0.91
CA TYR A 121 -7.43 -2.57 -2.34
C TYR A 121 -7.88 -1.18 -2.77
N ILE A 122 -7.34 -0.74 -3.90
CA ILE A 122 -7.69 0.54 -4.51
C ILE A 122 -8.71 0.32 -5.63
N LYS A 123 -9.75 1.15 -5.67
CA LYS A 123 -10.67 1.28 -6.80
C LYS A 123 -10.48 2.67 -7.41
N ALA A 124 -10.03 2.73 -8.66
CA ALA A 124 -9.85 3.97 -9.40
C ALA A 124 -10.93 4.10 -10.47
N GLU A 125 -11.50 5.30 -10.61
CA GLU A 125 -12.62 5.61 -11.50
C GLU A 125 -12.33 6.92 -12.25
N LYS A 126 -12.61 6.97 -13.55
CA LYS A 126 -12.50 8.19 -14.37
C LYS A 126 -13.84 8.47 -15.04
N ILE A 127 -14.14 9.76 -15.21
CA ILE A 127 -15.42 10.21 -15.78
C ILE A 127 -15.41 10.11 -17.31
N SER A 128 -14.24 10.23 -17.94
CA SER A 128 -14.08 10.35 -19.40
C SER A 128 -13.40 9.12 -20.01
N THR A 129 -13.92 8.67 -21.16
CA THR A 129 -13.37 7.55 -21.96
C THR A 129 -12.32 7.98 -22.98
N ASN A 130 -12.09 9.29 -23.15
CA ASN A 130 -11.48 9.80 -24.37
C ASN A 130 -9.99 9.46 -24.55
N TYR A 131 -9.26 9.16 -23.48
CA TYR A 131 -7.82 8.91 -23.55
C TYR A 131 -7.35 7.83 -22.57
N THR A 132 -6.23 7.19 -22.92
CA THR A 132 -5.52 6.28 -22.01
C THR A 132 -4.96 7.08 -20.85
N THR A 133 -5.33 6.66 -19.64
CA THR A 133 -4.91 7.27 -18.39
C THR A 133 -4.23 6.23 -17.52
N LYS A 134 -3.10 6.60 -16.92
CA LYS A 134 -2.26 5.72 -16.12
C LYS A 134 -1.96 6.38 -14.77
N GLY A 135 -2.09 5.63 -13.69
CA GLY A 135 -1.63 6.02 -12.36
C GLY A 135 -0.53 5.07 -11.88
N VAL A 136 0.57 5.63 -11.39
CA VAL A 136 1.68 4.87 -10.80
C VAL A 136 2.13 5.55 -9.52
N GLY A 137 2.30 4.80 -8.45
CA GLY A 137 2.90 5.31 -7.24
C GLY A 137 2.87 4.29 -6.12
N THR A 138 2.66 4.76 -4.89
CA THR A 138 2.75 3.90 -3.72
C THR A 138 1.72 4.23 -2.65
N ILE A 139 1.38 3.20 -1.88
CA ILE A 139 0.58 3.30 -0.66
C ILE A 139 1.39 2.79 0.53
N LYS A 140 1.37 3.53 1.64
CA LYS A 140 2.07 3.16 2.87
C LYS A 140 1.46 3.81 4.10
N ASN A 141 1.54 3.14 5.25
CA ASN A 141 1.30 3.79 6.55
C ASN A 141 2.25 4.98 6.73
N LYS A 142 1.73 6.08 7.29
CA LYS A 142 2.49 7.29 7.58
C LYS A 142 3.53 7.04 8.68
#